data_AF-A0A0D2U6I6-F1
#
_entry.id   AF-A0A0D2U6I6-F1
#
_cell.length_a   1.000
_cell.length_b   1.000
_cell.length_c   1.000
_cell.angle_alpha   90.00
_cell.angle_beta   90.00
_cell.angle_gamma   90.00
#
_symmetry.space_group_name_H-M   'P 1'
#
loop_
_entity.id
_entity.type
_entity.pdbx_description
1 polymer ?
#
loop_
_entity_poly.entity_id
_entity_poly.type
_entity_poly.pdbx_seq_one_letter_code
_entity_poly.pdbx_strand_id
1 'polypeptide(L)'
;MPLPSLSLLFLFTSLLIPSPISSSPVQDPELVVEDVHRAINASRRNLGYLSCGTGNPIDDCWRCDPNWEKNRQRLADCAIGFGKNAIGGRDGKIYVVTDSSDNDAVNPKPGTLRHAVIQDEPLWIIFARDMTIRLKEELIMNSFKTIDGRGASVHIAGGPCITIQYVTNIIIHGLNIHDCKQGGNAMVRDSPRHYGWRTISDGDGVSIFGGSHVWVDHNSLSNCNDGLVDAIHGSTAITISNNYMTHHDKVMLLGHSDSYTQDKNMQVTIAFNHFGEGLVQRMPR
;
A
#
# COMPACT_ATOMS: atom_id res chain seq x y z
N MET A 1 -30.78 81.36 -5.09
CA MET A 1 -31.23 80.67 -6.33
C MET A 1 -30.04 80.72 -7.27
N PRO A 2 -29.33 79.62 -7.58
CA PRO A 2 -29.80 78.27 -7.93
C PRO A 2 -29.17 77.13 -7.08
N LEU A 3 -29.69 75.90 -7.17
CA LEU A 3 -29.11 74.69 -6.58
C LEU A 3 -27.96 74.14 -7.46
N PRO A 4 -26.91 73.51 -6.88
CA PRO A 4 -26.09 72.55 -7.59
C PRO A 4 -26.51 71.11 -7.26
N SER A 5 -26.53 70.29 -8.31
CA SER A 5 -26.88 68.88 -8.35
C SER A 5 -25.94 67.99 -7.51
N LEU A 6 -26.52 67.13 -6.68
CA LEU A 6 -25.81 66.06 -5.99
C LEU A 6 -25.51 64.92 -7.00
N SER A 7 -24.25 64.72 -7.35
CA SER A 7 -23.81 63.57 -8.15
C SER A 7 -23.44 62.44 -7.19
N LEU A 8 -24.24 61.38 -7.19
CA LEU A 8 -24.03 60.20 -6.34
C LEU A 8 -23.03 59.28 -7.04
N LEU A 9 -21.76 59.30 -6.61
CA LEU A 9 -20.74 58.37 -7.07
C LEU A 9 -20.99 56.99 -6.40
N PHE A 10 -21.53 56.03 -7.16
CA PHE A 10 -21.57 54.63 -6.72
C PHE A 10 -20.17 54.03 -6.83
N LEU A 11 -19.46 53.90 -5.69
CA LEU A 11 -18.31 53.01 -5.60
C LEU A 11 -18.80 51.57 -5.63
N PHE A 12 -18.64 50.89 -6.77
CA PHE A 12 -18.69 49.43 -6.83
C PHE A 12 -17.44 48.85 -6.17
N THR A 13 -17.52 48.56 -4.87
CA THR A 13 -16.54 47.68 -4.22
C THR A 13 -16.83 46.26 -4.67
N SER A 14 -16.03 45.74 -5.61
CA SER A 14 -16.04 44.32 -5.96
C SER A 14 -15.54 43.50 -4.78
N LEU A 15 -16.47 43.04 -3.94
CA LEU A 15 -16.21 42.01 -2.96
C LEU A 15 -15.94 40.70 -3.72
N LEU A 16 -14.66 40.39 -3.92
CA LEU A 16 -14.22 39.05 -4.29
C LEU A 16 -14.52 38.14 -3.10
N ILE A 17 -15.67 37.48 -3.14
CA ILE A 17 -16.00 36.40 -2.21
C ILE A 17 -15.03 35.26 -2.54
N PRO A 18 -14.17 34.82 -1.61
CA PRO A 18 -13.38 33.62 -1.82
C PRO A 18 -14.36 32.45 -1.82
N SER A 19 -14.61 31.88 -3.00
CA SER A 19 -15.29 30.59 -3.10
C SER A 19 -14.45 29.57 -2.33
N PRO A 20 -14.99 28.91 -1.29
CA PRO A 20 -14.30 27.79 -0.70
C PRO A 20 -14.35 26.66 -1.73
N ILE A 21 -13.25 26.45 -2.45
CA ILE A 21 -13.06 25.20 -3.18
C ILE A 21 -12.87 24.14 -2.10
N SER A 22 -13.98 23.55 -1.67
CA SER A 22 -13.98 22.32 -0.90
C SER A 22 -13.55 21.21 -1.85
N SER A 23 -12.25 21.07 -2.10
CA SER A 23 -11.73 19.88 -2.76
C SER A 23 -12.01 18.70 -1.83
N SER A 24 -12.83 17.76 -2.28
CA SER A 24 -12.96 16.48 -1.60
C SER A 24 -11.56 15.87 -1.43
N PRO A 25 -11.16 15.40 -0.23
CA PRO A 25 -9.87 14.73 -0.05
C PRO A 25 -9.81 13.38 -0.78
N VAL A 26 -10.95 12.93 -1.32
CA VAL A 26 -11.14 11.67 -2.03
C VAL A 26 -11.17 11.96 -3.53
N GLN A 27 -10.32 11.26 -4.30
CA GLN A 27 -10.27 11.41 -5.76
C GLN A 27 -11.62 11.06 -6.37
N ASP A 28 -12.02 11.76 -7.43
CA ASP A 28 -13.20 11.40 -8.21
C ASP A 28 -13.03 9.97 -8.75
N PRO A 29 -13.86 9.00 -8.30
CA PRO A 29 -13.74 7.61 -8.74
C PRO A 29 -13.77 7.45 -10.26
N GLU A 30 -14.58 8.27 -10.95
CA GLU A 30 -14.76 8.12 -12.40
C GLU A 30 -13.48 8.51 -13.15
N LEU A 31 -12.82 9.60 -12.74
CA LEU A 31 -11.54 10.01 -13.32
C LEU A 31 -10.45 8.95 -13.10
N VAL A 32 -10.44 8.29 -11.95
CA VAL A 32 -9.48 7.20 -11.68
C VAL A 32 -9.74 6.00 -12.58
N VAL A 33 -11.00 5.64 -12.79
CA VAL A 33 -11.41 4.56 -13.70
C VAL A 33 -11.01 4.89 -15.14
N GLU A 34 -11.25 6.12 -15.61
CA GLU A 34 -10.83 6.58 -16.94
C GLU A 34 -9.31 6.52 -17.12
N ASP A 35 -8.53 6.96 -16.13
CA ASP A 35 -7.07 6.90 -16.15
C ASP A 35 -6.56 5.45 -16.23
N VAL A 36 -7.16 4.53 -15.47
CA VAL A 36 -6.84 3.09 -15.51
C VAL A 36 -7.13 2.51 -16.89
N HIS A 37 -8.31 2.80 -17.46
CA HIS A 37 -8.63 2.34 -18.82
C HIS A 37 -7.69 2.92 -19.88
N ARG A 38 -7.30 4.19 -19.75
CA ARG A 38 -6.32 4.82 -20.63
C ARG A 38 -4.98 4.11 -20.56
N ALA A 39 -4.48 3.81 -19.35
CA ALA A 39 -3.22 3.10 -19.14
C ALA A 39 -3.25 1.69 -19.75
N ILE A 40 -4.31 0.92 -19.52
CA ILE A 40 -4.49 -0.43 -20.08
C ILE A 40 -4.51 -0.37 -21.62
N ASN A 41 -5.27 0.55 -22.20
CA ASN A 41 -5.37 0.69 -23.65
C ASN A 41 -4.03 1.09 -24.27
N ALA A 42 -3.27 1.97 -23.62
CA ALA A 42 -1.94 2.36 -24.08
C ALA A 42 -0.96 1.17 -24.07
N SER A 43 -0.92 0.41 -22.98
CA SER A 43 -0.10 -0.79 -22.86
C SER A 43 -0.47 -1.85 -23.92
N ARG A 44 -1.76 -2.12 -24.12
CA ARG A 44 -2.23 -3.09 -25.15
C ARG A 44 -1.92 -2.68 -26.58
N ARG A 45 -1.91 -1.38 -26.90
CA ARG A 45 -1.53 -0.88 -28.24
C ARG A 45 -0.04 -1.06 -28.56
N ASN A 46 0.79 -1.20 -27.53
CA ASN A 46 2.23 -1.38 -27.66
C ASN A 46 2.67 -2.86 -27.60
N LEU A 47 1.71 -3.79 -27.70
CA LEU A 47 1.98 -5.21 -27.86
C LEU A 47 2.60 -5.46 -29.23
N GLY A 48 3.76 -6.11 -29.25
CA GLY A 48 4.47 -6.48 -30.47
C GLY A 48 5.38 -7.67 -30.21
N TYR A 49 5.66 -8.46 -31.24
CA TYR A 49 6.39 -9.74 -31.11
C TYR A 49 7.80 -9.60 -30.50
N LEU A 50 8.44 -8.43 -30.65
CA LEU A 50 9.75 -8.10 -30.08
C LEU A 50 9.67 -7.07 -28.94
N SER A 51 8.46 -6.71 -28.51
CA SER A 51 8.24 -5.75 -27.42
C SER A 51 8.36 -6.46 -26.08
N CYS A 52 8.92 -5.77 -25.09
CA CYS A 52 8.89 -6.23 -23.70
C CYS A 52 7.47 -6.10 -23.08
N GLY A 53 6.57 -5.34 -23.71
CA GLY A 53 5.23 -5.10 -23.20
C GLY A 53 4.38 -6.37 -23.11
N THR A 54 3.68 -6.51 -21.99
CA THR A 54 2.81 -7.64 -21.62
C THR A 54 1.32 -7.30 -21.76
N GLY A 55 0.98 -6.01 -21.93
CA GLY A 55 -0.41 -5.55 -21.89
C GLY A 55 -0.88 -5.19 -20.49
N ASN A 56 0.00 -5.33 -19.49
CA ASN A 56 -0.19 -4.87 -18.13
C ASN A 56 0.61 -3.57 -17.91
N PRO A 57 -0.06 -2.41 -17.78
CA PRO A 57 0.62 -1.12 -17.70
C PRO A 57 1.51 -0.97 -16.46
N ILE A 58 1.22 -1.68 -15.36
CA ILE A 58 2.04 -1.66 -14.15
C ILE A 58 3.39 -2.32 -14.45
N ASP A 59 3.36 -3.55 -14.96
CA ASP A 59 4.55 -4.33 -15.28
C ASP A 59 5.36 -3.67 -16.40
N ASP A 60 4.68 -3.22 -17.46
CA ASP A 60 5.31 -2.59 -18.63
C ASP A 60 6.07 -1.30 -18.26
N CYS A 61 5.67 -0.62 -17.18
CA CYS A 61 6.30 0.61 -16.71
C CYS A 61 7.71 0.40 -16.12
N TRP A 62 7.97 -0.74 -15.48
CA TRP A 62 9.25 -1.02 -14.79
C TRP A 62 9.97 -2.28 -15.26
N ARG A 63 9.28 -3.37 -15.62
CA ARG A 63 9.92 -4.65 -15.99
C ARG A 63 10.76 -4.54 -17.26
N CYS A 64 10.43 -3.58 -18.11
CA CYS A 64 11.16 -3.30 -19.34
C CYS A 64 12.42 -2.46 -19.15
N ASP A 65 12.73 -2.02 -17.92
CA ASP A 65 14.01 -1.42 -17.60
C ASP A 65 15.07 -2.52 -17.37
N PRO A 66 16.04 -2.72 -18.28
CA PRO A 66 17.10 -3.71 -18.06
C PRO A 66 18.00 -3.36 -16.88
N ASN A 67 17.95 -2.13 -16.37
CA ASN A 67 18.70 -1.64 -15.22
C ASN A 67 17.80 -1.45 -13.98
N TRP A 68 16.66 -2.15 -13.88
CA TRP A 68 15.75 -2.04 -12.74
C TRP A 68 16.45 -2.18 -11.37
N GLU A 69 17.52 -2.99 -11.28
CA GLU A 69 18.30 -3.16 -10.05
C GLU A 69 18.98 -1.88 -9.58
N LYS A 70 19.43 -1.04 -10.52
CA LYS A 70 20.02 0.27 -10.24
C LYS A 70 18.96 1.34 -10.06
N ASN A 71 17.77 1.12 -10.63
CA ASN A 71 16.64 2.04 -10.64
C ASN A 71 15.47 1.51 -9.79
N ARG A 72 15.72 0.79 -8.70
CA ARG A 72 14.69 0.06 -7.94
C ARG A 72 13.48 0.92 -7.59
N GLN A 73 13.74 2.15 -7.18
CA GLN A 73 12.72 3.08 -6.70
C GLN A 73 11.77 3.58 -7.80
N ARG A 74 12.14 3.45 -9.10
CA ARG A 74 11.27 3.76 -10.24
C ARG A 74 9.96 2.96 -10.21
N LEU A 75 9.96 1.80 -9.57
CA LEU A 75 8.73 1.00 -9.36
C LEU A 75 7.61 1.85 -8.75
N ALA A 76 7.92 2.76 -7.83
CA ALA A 76 6.92 3.60 -7.15
C ALA A 76 6.17 4.57 -8.08
N ASP A 77 6.63 4.76 -9.32
CA ASP A 77 5.96 5.59 -10.34
C ASP A 77 4.97 4.77 -11.18
N CYS A 78 4.91 3.45 -11.00
CA CYS A 78 4.20 2.53 -11.88
C CYS A 78 2.84 2.06 -11.36
N ALA A 79 2.49 2.45 -10.12
CA ALA A 79 1.17 2.15 -9.57
C ALA A 79 0.07 2.83 -10.40
N ILE A 80 -1.08 2.16 -10.53
CA ILE A 80 -2.28 2.72 -11.14
C ILE A 80 -3.46 2.66 -10.16
N GLY A 81 -4.59 3.25 -10.54
CA GLY A 81 -5.81 3.20 -9.72
C GLY A 81 -5.73 4.12 -8.50
N PHE A 82 -6.50 3.79 -7.46
CA PHE A 82 -6.62 4.62 -6.26
C PHE A 82 -5.31 4.68 -5.45
N GLY A 83 -4.51 3.61 -5.46
CA GLY A 83 -3.19 3.57 -4.86
C GLY A 83 -2.06 4.16 -5.70
N LYS A 84 -2.33 4.81 -6.86
CA LYS A 84 -1.29 5.33 -7.78
C LYS A 84 -0.29 6.30 -7.14
N ASN A 85 -0.70 6.94 -6.04
CA ASN A 85 0.10 7.90 -5.30
C ASN A 85 0.85 7.29 -4.10
N ALA A 86 0.82 5.96 -3.92
CA ALA A 86 1.60 5.28 -2.89
C ALA A 86 3.09 5.30 -3.28
N ILE A 87 3.85 6.27 -2.75
CA ILE A 87 5.27 6.43 -3.11
C ILE A 87 6.21 5.53 -2.31
N GLY A 88 5.69 4.84 -1.27
CA GLY A 88 6.49 3.98 -0.41
C GLY A 88 7.68 4.72 0.20
N GLY A 89 8.85 4.08 0.17
CA GLY A 89 10.13 4.65 0.59
C GLY A 89 10.94 5.31 -0.52
N ARG A 90 10.32 5.72 -1.64
CA ARG A 90 10.98 6.47 -2.72
C ARG A 90 11.67 7.72 -2.16
N ASP A 91 12.80 8.10 -2.76
CA ASP A 91 13.66 9.22 -2.33
C ASP A 91 14.38 8.98 -0.98
N GLY A 92 14.06 7.87 -0.31
CA GLY A 92 14.73 7.35 0.86
C GLY A 92 16.00 6.56 0.55
N LYS A 93 16.74 6.21 1.61
CA LYS A 93 17.91 5.34 1.48
C LYS A 93 17.49 3.90 1.24
N ILE A 94 18.33 3.16 0.54
CA ILE A 94 18.21 1.70 0.49
C ILE A 94 18.66 1.13 1.84
N TYR A 95 17.79 0.36 2.48
CA TYR A 95 18.12 -0.43 3.65
C TYR A 95 18.21 -1.89 3.24
N VAL A 96 19.32 -2.57 3.57
CA VAL A 96 19.51 -3.98 3.23
C VAL A 96 19.29 -4.84 4.46
N VAL A 97 18.26 -5.70 4.43
CA VAL A 97 18.03 -6.72 5.44
C VAL A 97 19.05 -7.85 5.25
N THR A 98 19.83 -8.08 6.30
CA THR A 98 20.92 -9.08 6.34
C THR A 98 20.69 -10.17 7.38
N ASP A 99 19.76 -9.95 8.30
CA ASP A 99 19.40 -10.83 9.42
C ASP A 99 17.90 -11.11 9.39
N SER A 100 17.50 -12.38 9.26
CA SER A 100 16.11 -12.81 9.19
C SER A 100 15.46 -13.05 10.55
N SER A 101 16.19 -12.85 11.66
CA SER A 101 15.67 -13.05 13.01
C SER A 101 14.73 -11.93 13.46
N ASP A 102 13.76 -12.30 14.30
CA ASP A 102 12.79 -11.37 14.90
C ASP A 102 12.54 -11.68 16.38
N ASN A 103 13.61 -11.87 17.15
CA ASN A 103 13.51 -12.41 18.51
C ASN A 103 12.94 -11.42 19.55
N ASP A 104 12.97 -10.12 19.24
CA ASP A 104 12.53 -9.03 20.12
C ASP A 104 11.70 -8.01 19.31
N ALA A 105 10.38 -8.00 19.56
CA ALA A 105 9.44 -7.10 18.91
C ALA A 105 9.50 -5.65 19.45
N VAL A 106 10.18 -5.44 20.59
CA VAL A 106 10.38 -4.12 21.19
C VAL A 106 11.74 -3.54 20.83
N ASN A 107 12.81 -4.34 20.78
CA ASN A 107 14.17 -3.84 20.49
C ASN A 107 14.78 -4.57 19.29
N PRO A 108 14.27 -4.35 18.07
CA PRO A 108 14.78 -5.03 16.89
C PRO A 108 16.22 -4.59 16.58
N LYS A 109 17.07 -5.56 16.21
CA LYS A 109 18.47 -5.31 15.86
C LYS A 109 18.60 -4.63 14.49
N PRO A 110 19.52 -3.66 14.29
CA PRO A 110 19.92 -3.23 12.96
C PRO A 110 20.29 -4.42 12.08
N GLY A 111 19.93 -4.35 10.80
CA GLY A 111 20.04 -5.45 9.84
C GLY A 111 18.80 -6.35 9.74
N THR A 112 17.82 -6.27 10.66
CA THR A 112 16.55 -7.00 10.55
C THR A 112 15.48 -6.21 9.82
N LEU A 113 14.45 -6.91 9.34
CA LEU A 113 13.27 -6.30 8.71
C LEU A 113 12.49 -5.41 9.71
N ARG A 114 12.26 -5.90 10.94
CA ARG A 114 11.54 -5.11 11.96
C ARG A 114 12.24 -3.80 12.28
N HIS A 115 13.57 -3.81 12.37
CA HIS A 115 14.31 -2.56 12.58
C HIS A 115 14.12 -1.61 11.40
N ALA A 116 14.14 -2.11 10.16
CA ALA A 116 14.00 -1.28 8.96
C ALA A 116 12.64 -0.57 8.90
N VAL A 117 11.55 -1.30 9.09
CA VAL A 117 10.20 -0.78 8.84
C VAL A 117 9.73 0.26 9.86
N ILE A 118 10.35 0.31 11.04
CA ILE A 118 9.98 1.27 12.08
C ILE A 118 10.73 2.60 11.98
N GLN A 119 11.72 2.76 11.10
CA GLN A 119 12.51 4.00 11.07
C GLN A 119 11.66 5.22 10.68
N ASP A 120 12.05 6.40 11.14
CA ASP A 120 11.34 7.65 10.85
C ASP A 120 11.54 8.09 9.40
N GLU A 121 12.75 7.93 8.85
CA GLU A 121 13.01 8.29 7.46
C GLU A 121 12.32 7.35 6.44
N PRO A 122 12.03 7.84 5.22
CA PRO A 122 11.66 6.98 4.12
C PRO A 122 12.74 5.94 3.85
N LEU A 123 12.35 4.67 3.69
CA LEU A 123 13.29 3.58 3.40
C LEU A 123 12.78 2.65 2.30
N TRP A 124 13.66 2.40 1.33
CA TRP A 124 13.49 1.34 0.34
C TRP A 124 14.20 0.09 0.82
N ILE A 125 13.44 -0.85 1.38
CA ILE A 125 13.96 -2.02 2.09
C ILE A 125 14.10 -3.17 1.11
N ILE A 126 15.33 -3.68 0.97
CA ILE A 126 15.67 -4.84 0.13
C ILE A 126 16.32 -5.94 0.97
N PHE A 127 16.57 -7.09 0.36
CA PHE A 127 17.08 -8.28 1.04
C PHE A 127 18.41 -8.72 0.43
N ALA A 128 19.40 -9.00 1.28
CA ALA A 128 20.74 -9.38 0.84
C ALA A 128 20.80 -10.77 0.16
N ARG A 129 19.84 -11.64 0.47
CA ARG A 129 19.76 -13.04 0.03
C ARG A 129 18.37 -13.57 0.30
N ASP A 130 18.08 -14.74 -0.25
CA ASP A 130 16.90 -15.52 0.08
C ASP A 130 16.80 -15.74 1.59
N MET A 131 15.60 -15.54 2.14
CA MET A 131 15.38 -15.74 3.57
C MET A 131 13.92 -16.00 3.91
N THR A 132 13.73 -16.81 4.93
CA THR A 132 12.45 -16.98 5.63
C THR A 132 12.50 -16.22 6.95
N ILE A 133 11.61 -15.25 7.10
CA ILE A 133 11.45 -14.42 8.29
C ILE A 133 10.19 -14.91 9.00
N ARG A 134 10.39 -15.54 10.15
CA ARG A 134 9.31 -15.87 11.07
C ARG A 134 9.22 -14.74 12.10
N LEU A 135 8.21 -13.89 11.96
CA LEU A 135 7.98 -12.80 12.89
C LEU A 135 7.50 -13.36 14.23
N LYS A 136 7.92 -12.72 15.32
CA LYS A 136 7.45 -13.06 16.68
C LYS A 136 6.09 -12.45 16.98
N GLU A 137 5.88 -11.22 16.52
CA GLU A 137 4.64 -10.45 16.64
C GLU A 137 4.30 -9.80 15.29
N GLU A 138 3.12 -9.21 15.15
CA GLU A 138 2.76 -8.44 13.94
C GLU A 138 3.89 -7.46 13.55
N LEU A 139 4.22 -7.39 12.27
CA LEU A 139 5.17 -6.42 11.73
C LEU A 139 4.45 -5.09 11.51
N ILE A 140 4.35 -4.31 12.58
CA ILE A 140 3.88 -2.93 12.54
C ILE A 140 5.02 -2.03 12.05
N MET A 141 4.68 -1.03 11.24
CA MET A 141 5.63 -0.17 10.56
C MET A 141 5.25 1.30 10.62
N ASN A 142 6.23 2.15 10.36
CA ASN A 142 6.03 3.59 10.17
C ASN A 142 5.70 3.91 8.70
N SER A 143 5.27 5.14 8.42
CA SER A 143 4.96 5.61 7.06
C SER A 143 6.21 5.63 6.15
N PHE A 144 5.98 5.74 4.83
CA PHE A 144 7.04 5.88 3.81
C PHE A 144 8.00 4.69 3.75
N LYS A 145 7.46 3.50 3.58
CA LYS A 145 8.24 2.26 3.50
C LYS A 145 7.92 1.50 2.22
N THR A 146 8.96 1.03 1.55
CA THR A 146 8.83 0.00 0.54
C THR A 146 9.50 -1.26 1.04
N ILE A 147 8.80 -2.39 1.04
CA ILE A 147 9.42 -3.71 1.20
C ILE A 147 9.48 -4.34 -0.18
N ASP A 148 10.69 -4.42 -0.75
CA ASP A 148 10.96 -4.86 -2.12
C ASP A 148 11.72 -6.19 -2.12
N GLY A 149 11.00 -7.28 -2.38
CA GLY A 149 11.55 -8.63 -2.47
C GLY A 149 12.31 -8.94 -3.77
N ARG A 150 12.33 -8.04 -4.77
CA ARG A 150 12.99 -8.34 -6.06
C ARG A 150 14.48 -8.63 -5.87
N GLY A 151 14.93 -9.74 -6.48
CA GLY A 151 16.31 -10.21 -6.43
C GLY A 151 16.60 -11.22 -5.32
N ALA A 152 15.60 -11.57 -4.49
CA ALA A 152 15.70 -12.64 -3.49
C ALA A 152 14.36 -13.34 -3.30
N SER A 153 14.36 -14.63 -2.95
CA SER A 153 13.17 -15.34 -2.50
C SER A 153 12.94 -15.06 -1.01
N VAL A 154 12.03 -14.14 -0.71
CA VAL A 154 11.73 -13.70 0.66
C VAL A 154 10.39 -14.25 1.10
N HIS A 155 10.38 -14.96 2.22
CA HIS A 155 9.18 -15.53 2.82
C HIS A 155 8.90 -14.87 4.17
N ILE A 156 7.70 -14.35 4.38
CA ILE A 156 7.17 -13.99 5.70
C ILE A 156 6.16 -15.06 6.07
N ALA A 157 6.55 -15.97 6.99
CA ALA A 157 5.78 -17.19 7.21
C ALA A 157 5.94 -17.82 8.59
N GLY A 158 4.92 -18.59 9.00
CA GLY A 158 4.92 -19.42 10.21
C GLY A 158 4.79 -18.65 11.53
N GLY A 159 4.47 -17.37 11.46
CA GLY A 159 4.20 -16.47 12.59
C GLY A 159 3.19 -15.40 12.16
N PRO A 160 3.00 -14.34 12.96
CA PRO A 160 2.26 -13.16 12.51
C PRO A 160 2.90 -12.54 11.26
N CYS A 161 2.13 -11.74 10.54
CA CYS A 161 2.56 -11.15 9.28
C CYS A 161 2.46 -9.61 9.34
N ILE A 162 2.04 -8.96 8.25
CA ILE A 162 2.21 -7.52 8.05
C ILE A 162 0.98 -6.75 8.55
N THR A 163 1.21 -5.68 9.32
CA THR A 163 0.14 -4.79 9.79
C THR A 163 0.49 -3.34 9.50
N ILE A 164 -0.26 -2.73 8.57
CA ILE A 164 -0.18 -1.33 8.16
C ILE A 164 -1.25 -0.56 8.95
N GLN A 165 -0.89 -0.04 10.12
CA GLN A 165 -1.83 0.59 11.03
C GLN A 165 -1.61 2.11 11.10
N TYR A 166 -2.63 2.88 10.73
CA TYR A 166 -2.65 4.35 10.83
C TYR A 166 -1.44 5.06 10.22
N VAL A 167 -0.89 4.48 9.14
CA VAL A 167 0.27 5.02 8.40
C VAL A 167 -0.07 5.18 6.92
N THR A 168 0.80 5.89 6.21
CA THR A 168 0.62 6.17 4.79
C THR A 168 1.87 5.93 3.95
N ASN A 169 1.70 5.82 2.64
CA ASN A 169 2.76 5.62 1.66
C ASN A 169 3.55 4.35 1.93
N ILE A 170 2.88 3.20 1.73
CA ILE A 170 3.47 1.88 1.90
C ILE A 170 3.39 1.11 0.59
N ILE A 171 4.50 0.48 0.20
CA ILE A 171 4.55 -0.47 -0.92
C ILE A 171 5.02 -1.81 -0.37
N ILE A 172 4.24 -2.86 -0.58
CA ILE A 172 4.59 -4.25 -0.28
C ILE A 172 4.72 -4.99 -1.61
N HIS A 173 5.95 -5.32 -2.01
CA HIS A 173 6.23 -5.81 -3.35
C HIS A 173 7.11 -7.06 -3.39
N GLY A 174 6.69 -8.07 -4.14
CA GLY A 174 7.54 -9.21 -4.50
C GLY A 174 7.83 -10.19 -3.35
N LEU A 175 6.94 -10.32 -2.37
CA LEU A 175 7.11 -11.20 -1.22
C LEU A 175 6.29 -12.49 -1.35
N ASN A 176 6.74 -13.56 -0.68
CA ASN A 176 5.92 -14.73 -0.41
C ASN A 176 5.38 -14.63 1.03
N ILE A 177 4.07 -14.47 1.20
CA ILE A 177 3.41 -14.26 2.49
C ILE A 177 2.46 -15.43 2.72
N HIS A 178 2.77 -16.33 3.64
CA HIS A 178 1.98 -17.53 3.81
C HIS A 178 2.08 -18.14 5.20
N ASP A 179 1.16 -19.04 5.55
CA ASP A 179 1.12 -19.68 6.87
C ASP A 179 1.10 -18.67 8.03
N CYS A 180 0.49 -17.50 7.80
CA CYS A 180 0.36 -16.47 8.82
C CYS A 180 -0.45 -16.99 10.01
N LYS A 181 -0.02 -16.67 11.22
CA LYS A 181 -0.61 -17.11 12.49
C LYS A 181 -0.95 -15.91 13.35
N GLN A 182 -1.85 -16.11 14.29
CA GLN A 182 -2.12 -15.12 15.32
C GLN A 182 -0.87 -14.90 16.18
N GLY A 183 -0.66 -13.65 16.60
CA GLY A 183 0.32 -13.26 17.62
C GLY A 183 -0.29 -12.18 18.50
N GLY A 184 0.41 -11.73 19.52
CA GLY A 184 -0.04 -10.65 20.39
C GLY A 184 0.07 -11.02 21.87
N ASN A 185 -0.65 -10.25 22.69
CA ASN A 185 -0.43 -10.16 24.13
C ASN A 185 1.03 -9.81 24.47
N ALA A 186 1.57 -8.86 23.70
CA ALA A 186 2.95 -8.45 23.76
C ALA A 186 3.10 -6.95 23.49
N MET A 187 4.21 -6.39 23.94
CA MET A 187 4.63 -5.05 23.53
C MET A 187 5.27 -5.14 22.14
N VAL A 188 4.86 -4.27 21.22
CA VAL A 188 5.37 -4.21 19.84
C VAL A 188 5.76 -2.78 19.50
N ARG A 189 6.96 -2.62 18.95
CA ARG A 189 7.48 -1.33 18.47
C ARG A 189 6.98 -1.01 17.06
N ASP A 190 6.52 0.22 16.86
CA ASP A 190 6.02 0.75 15.57
C ASP A 190 6.84 1.94 15.05
N SER A 191 7.63 2.59 15.90
CA SER A 191 8.55 3.67 15.55
C SER A 191 9.80 3.65 16.45
N PRO A 192 10.84 4.46 16.20
CA PRO A 192 12.04 4.46 17.03
C PRO A 192 11.74 4.92 18.46
N ARG A 193 10.64 5.65 18.67
CA ARG A 193 10.30 6.30 19.93
C ARG A 193 9.03 5.77 20.60
N HIS A 194 8.25 4.93 19.92
CA HIS A 194 6.99 4.41 20.44
C HIS A 194 6.91 2.89 20.30
N TYR A 195 6.31 2.25 21.29
CA TYR A 195 5.89 0.86 21.29
C TYR A 195 4.66 0.73 22.18
N GLY A 196 3.74 -0.15 21.83
CA GLY A 196 2.44 -0.29 22.49
C GLY A 196 2.07 -1.75 22.76
N TRP A 197 1.11 -1.96 23.66
CA TRP A 197 0.54 -3.28 23.91
C TRP A 197 -0.35 -3.69 22.73
N ARG A 198 -0.15 -4.90 22.22
CA ARG A 198 -0.95 -5.51 21.16
C ARG A 198 -1.75 -6.68 21.70
N THR A 199 -3.04 -6.68 21.44
CA THR A 199 -3.90 -7.85 21.65
C THR A 199 -3.65 -8.89 20.56
N ILE A 200 -4.36 -10.01 20.64
CA ILE A 200 -4.27 -11.07 19.64
C ILE A 200 -4.68 -10.54 18.26
N SER A 201 -3.81 -10.73 17.27
CA SER A 201 -4.08 -10.43 15.87
C SER A 201 -4.87 -11.56 15.20
N ASP A 202 -5.57 -11.24 14.12
CA ASP A 202 -6.37 -12.22 13.38
C ASP A 202 -5.50 -13.21 12.60
N GLY A 203 -4.25 -12.82 12.30
CA GLY A 203 -3.28 -13.63 11.57
C GLY A 203 -3.46 -13.53 10.05
N ASP A 204 -3.81 -12.33 9.58
CA ASP A 204 -3.89 -11.97 8.16
C ASP A 204 -2.50 -11.94 7.52
N GLY A 205 -2.45 -12.09 6.19
CA GLY A 205 -1.22 -11.86 5.42
C GLY A 205 -0.78 -10.39 5.45
N VAL A 206 -1.65 -9.50 4.98
CA VAL A 206 -1.48 -8.05 5.00
C VAL A 206 -2.74 -7.40 5.56
N SER A 207 -2.66 -6.86 6.78
CA SER A 207 -3.74 -6.11 7.41
C SER A 207 -3.51 -4.60 7.23
N ILE A 208 -4.48 -3.89 6.66
CA ILE A 208 -4.47 -2.44 6.43
C ILE A 208 -5.57 -1.82 7.30
N PHE A 209 -5.15 -1.14 8.36
CA PHE A 209 -6.03 -0.63 9.41
C PHE A 209 -5.92 0.88 9.50
N GLY A 210 -6.91 1.61 8.97
CA GLY A 210 -6.87 3.07 8.84
C GLY A 210 -5.67 3.58 8.03
N GLY A 211 -5.15 2.78 7.10
CA GLY A 211 -4.01 3.14 6.25
C GLY A 211 -4.43 3.87 4.98
N SER A 212 -3.55 4.69 4.41
CA SER A 212 -3.82 5.34 3.12
C SER A 212 -2.61 5.38 2.19
N HIS A 213 -2.83 5.41 0.87
CA HIS A 213 -1.75 5.36 -0.12
C HIS A 213 -0.92 4.09 0.06
N VAL A 214 -1.57 2.94 -0.14
CA VAL A 214 -0.97 1.62 0.02
C VAL A 214 -1.00 0.86 -1.30
N TRP A 215 0.10 0.20 -1.63
CA TRP A 215 0.19 -0.63 -2.82
C TRP A 215 0.73 -2.03 -2.46
N VAL A 216 -0.11 -3.04 -2.66
CA VAL A 216 0.23 -4.46 -2.46
C VAL A 216 0.38 -5.10 -3.84
N ASP A 217 1.62 -5.34 -4.27
CA ASP A 217 1.94 -5.69 -5.65
C ASP A 217 2.84 -6.93 -5.78
N HIS A 218 2.58 -7.82 -6.75
CA HIS A 218 3.48 -8.95 -7.06
C HIS A 218 3.80 -9.87 -5.89
N ASN A 219 2.92 -9.98 -4.89
CA ASN A 219 3.11 -10.90 -3.78
C ASN A 219 2.43 -12.25 -4.05
N SER A 220 3.02 -13.32 -3.55
CA SER A 220 2.40 -14.64 -3.47
C SER A 220 1.77 -14.80 -2.09
N LEU A 221 0.44 -14.96 -2.01
CA LEU A 221 -0.28 -15.07 -0.73
C LEU A 221 -1.08 -16.37 -0.61
N SER A 222 -0.96 -17.06 0.52
CA SER A 222 -1.73 -18.30 0.76
C SER A 222 -1.81 -18.71 2.24
N ASN A 223 -2.77 -19.56 2.58
CA ASN A 223 -2.86 -20.30 3.84
C ASN A 223 -2.64 -19.47 5.13
N CYS A 224 -3.20 -18.26 5.20
CA CYS A 224 -3.16 -17.43 6.41
C CYS A 224 -4.21 -17.89 7.43
N ASN A 225 -4.18 -17.35 8.64
CA ASN A 225 -5.12 -17.76 9.69
C ASN A 225 -6.53 -17.20 9.46
N ASP A 226 -6.65 -15.93 9.04
CA ASP A 226 -7.93 -15.31 8.68
C ASP A 226 -7.95 -14.77 7.25
N GLY A 227 -7.56 -13.53 6.98
CA GLY A 227 -7.53 -12.90 5.65
C GLY A 227 -6.19 -13.06 4.90
N LEU A 228 -6.16 -12.93 3.56
CA LEU A 228 -4.90 -12.70 2.84
C LEU A 228 -4.57 -11.20 2.80
N VAL A 229 -5.53 -10.37 2.39
CA VAL A 229 -5.39 -8.90 2.37
C VAL A 229 -6.67 -8.27 2.89
N ASP A 230 -6.62 -7.66 4.06
CA ASP A 230 -7.78 -7.03 4.68
C ASP A 230 -7.55 -5.52 4.80
N ALA A 231 -8.55 -4.72 4.40
CA ALA A 231 -8.52 -3.27 4.49
C ALA A 231 -9.77 -2.76 5.19
N ILE A 232 -9.60 -2.14 6.36
CA ILE A 232 -10.70 -1.77 7.25
C ILE A 232 -10.42 -0.43 7.94
N HIS A 233 -11.37 0.07 8.72
CA HIS A 233 -11.20 1.22 9.60
C HIS A 233 -10.85 2.55 8.88
N GLY A 234 -11.56 2.85 7.79
CA GLY A 234 -11.38 4.07 7.02
C GLY A 234 -10.16 4.04 6.08
N SER A 235 -9.62 2.85 5.81
CA SER A 235 -8.52 2.69 4.86
C SER A 235 -8.95 3.08 3.44
N THR A 236 -8.09 3.75 2.69
CA THR A 236 -8.43 4.27 1.35
C THR A 236 -7.19 4.54 0.49
N ALA A 237 -7.37 4.89 -0.79
CA ALA A 237 -6.28 5.07 -1.75
C ALA A 237 -5.36 3.84 -1.82
N ILE A 238 -5.97 2.68 -2.09
CA ILE A 238 -5.27 1.38 -2.12
C ILE A 238 -5.28 0.81 -3.53
N THR A 239 -4.17 0.21 -3.94
CA THR A 239 -4.12 -0.69 -5.10
C THR A 239 -3.60 -2.06 -4.66
N ILE A 240 -4.31 -3.11 -5.05
CA ILE A 240 -3.90 -4.51 -4.87
C ILE A 240 -3.76 -5.08 -6.27
N SER A 241 -2.52 -5.31 -6.72
CA SER A 241 -2.25 -5.70 -8.10
C SER A 241 -1.23 -6.81 -8.28
N ASN A 242 -1.33 -7.55 -9.38
CA ASN A 242 -0.34 -8.58 -9.77
C ASN A 242 -0.04 -9.65 -8.72
N ASN A 243 -0.87 -9.80 -7.69
CA ASN A 243 -0.63 -10.80 -6.66
C ASN A 243 -1.10 -12.17 -7.14
N TYR A 244 -0.42 -13.21 -6.68
CA TYR A 244 -0.80 -14.61 -6.90
C TYR A 244 -1.37 -15.17 -5.60
N MET A 245 -2.69 -15.40 -5.56
CA MET A 245 -3.41 -15.81 -4.35
C MET A 245 -3.95 -17.22 -4.53
N THR A 246 -3.68 -18.13 -3.59
CA THR A 246 -4.13 -19.54 -3.66
C THR A 246 -4.40 -20.13 -2.28
N HIS A 247 -5.08 -21.29 -2.25
CA HIS A 247 -5.22 -22.14 -1.07
C HIS A 247 -5.66 -21.38 0.20
N HIS A 248 -6.80 -20.71 0.13
CA HIS A 248 -7.26 -19.87 1.24
C HIS A 248 -8.78 -19.65 1.21
N ASP A 249 -9.42 -19.61 2.37
CA ASP A 249 -10.89 -19.44 2.44
C ASP A 249 -11.30 -17.97 2.22
N LYS A 250 -10.88 -17.09 3.13
CA LYS A 250 -11.29 -15.67 3.18
C LYS A 250 -10.22 -14.80 2.53
N VAL A 251 -10.33 -14.55 1.23
CA VAL A 251 -9.23 -13.93 0.47
C VAL A 251 -9.01 -12.45 0.82
N MET A 252 -10.02 -11.61 0.63
CA MET A 252 -9.87 -10.16 0.77
C MET A 252 -11.13 -9.51 1.34
N LEU A 253 -11.03 -8.90 2.52
CA LEU A 253 -12.11 -8.14 3.13
C LEU A 253 -11.89 -6.63 2.98
N LEU A 254 -12.85 -5.93 2.36
CA LEU A 254 -12.83 -4.48 2.19
C LEU A 254 -13.98 -3.86 3.01
N GLY A 255 -13.68 -3.47 4.24
CA GLY A 255 -14.65 -3.00 5.22
C GLY A 255 -15.18 -4.13 6.13
N HIS A 256 -15.22 -3.87 7.44
CA HIS A 256 -15.43 -4.92 8.45
C HIS A 256 -16.84 -4.96 9.06
N SER A 257 -17.63 -3.89 8.92
CA SER A 257 -18.91 -3.75 9.61
C SER A 257 -19.90 -2.90 8.82
N ASP A 258 -21.13 -3.41 8.70
CA ASP A 258 -22.25 -2.75 8.01
C ASP A 258 -22.62 -1.38 8.61
N SER A 259 -22.20 -1.13 9.86
CA SER A 259 -22.46 0.12 10.58
C SER A 259 -21.28 1.08 10.60
N TYR A 260 -20.10 0.69 10.08
CA TYR A 260 -18.91 1.51 10.17
C TYR A 260 -18.84 2.57 9.06
N THR A 261 -19.23 3.79 9.40
CA THR A 261 -19.44 4.85 8.40
C THR A 261 -18.18 5.43 7.79
N GLN A 262 -17.02 5.29 8.43
CA GLN A 262 -15.75 5.78 7.88
C GLN A 262 -15.32 4.99 6.62
N ASP A 263 -15.73 3.73 6.50
CA ASP A 263 -15.44 2.90 5.32
C ASP A 263 -16.20 3.36 4.06
N LYS A 264 -17.16 4.29 4.16
CA LYS A 264 -17.86 4.88 2.99
C LYS A 264 -16.93 5.63 2.03
N ASN A 265 -15.79 6.10 2.52
CA ASN A 265 -14.78 6.81 1.73
C ASN A 265 -13.66 5.88 1.23
N MET A 266 -13.80 4.57 1.44
CA MET A 266 -12.83 3.58 0.99
C MET A 266 -12.78 3.55 -0.54
N GLN A 267 -11.57 3.61 -1.07
CA GLN A 267 -11.31 3.47 -2.50
C GLN A 267 -10.17 2.48 -2.70
N VAL A 268 -10.48 1.39 -3.40
CA VAL A 268 -9.54 0.27 -3.63
C VAL A 268 -9.61 -0.13 -5.09
N THR A 269 -8.45 -0.27 -5.72
CA THR A 269 -8.31 -0.84 -7.06
C THR A 269 -7.79 -2.27 -6.93
N ILE A 270 -8.51 -3.23 -7.50
CA ILE A 270 -8.07 -4.62 -7.62
C ILE A 270 -7.83 -4.88 -9.11
N ALA A 271 -6.58 -5.13 -9.51
CA ALA A 271 -6.24 -5.28 -10.92
C ALA A 271 -5.13 -6.30 -11.16
N PHE A 272 -5.25 -7.11 -12.20
CA PHE A 272 -4.22 -8.07 -12.63
C PHE A 272 -3.80 -9.13 -11.60
N ASN A 273 -4.53 -9.29 -10.49
CA ASN A 273 -4.29 -10.39 -9.56
C ASN A 273 -4.71 -11.72 -10.20
N HIS A 274 -3.98 -12.77 -9.87
CA HIS A 274 -4.36 -14.14 -10.18
C HIS A 274 -5.00 -14.78 -8.95
N PHE A 275 -6.32 -14.93 -9.01
CA PHE A 275 -7.09 -15.71 -8.04
C PHE A 275 -7.06 -17.19 -8.47
N GLY A 276 -6.12 -17.93 -7.91
CA GLY A 276 -5.80 -19.29 -8.34
C GLY A 276 -6.56 -20.38 -7.60
N GLU A 277 -6.02 -21.59 -7.64
CA GLU A 277 -6.66 -22.77 -7.07
C GLU A 277 -6.79 -22.72 -5.55
N GLY A 278 -7.79 -23.43 -5.02
CA GLY A 278 -8.00 -23.57 -3.58
C GLY A 278 -8.54 -22.32 -2.88
N LEU A 279 -8.93 -21.28 -3.62
CA LEU A 279 -9.65 -20.14 -3.06
C LEU A 279 -11.14 -20.44 -2.89
N VAL A 280 -11.75 -19.98 -1.80
CA VAL A 280 -13.18 -20.23 -1.51
C VAL A 280 -14.04 -18.99 -1.74
N GLN A 281 -13.72 -17.85 -1.12
CA GLN A 281 -14.57 -16.66 -1.11
C GLN A 281 -13.81 -15.35 -0.89
N ARG A 282 -14.53 -14.22 -0.95
CA ARG A 282 -14.05 -12.84 -0.73
C ARG A 282 -13.02 -12.37 -1.77
N MET A 283 -13.37 -12.41 -3.06
CA MET A 283 -12.51 -11.96 -4.16
C MET A 283 -13.11 -10.80 -5.00
N PRO A 284 -13.38 -9.62 -4.41
CA PRO A 284 -13.35 -9.25 -2.98
C PRO A 284 -14.69 -9.54 -2.25
N ARG A 285 -14.77 -9.24 -0.95
CA ARG A 285 -16.02 -9.07 -0.18
C ARG A 285 -16.04 -7.72 0.51
#